data_AF-A0A937VZR7-F1
#
_entry.id   AF-A0A937VZR7-F1
#
_cell.length_a   1.000
_cell.length_b   1.000
_cell.length_c   1.000
_cell.angle_alpha   90.00
_cell.angle_beta   90.00
_cell.angle_gamma   90.00
#
_symmetry.space_group_name_H-M   'P 1'
#
loop_
_entity.id
_entity.type
_entity.pdbx_description
1 polymer ?
#
loop_
_entity_poly.entity_id
_entity_poly.type
_entity_poly.pdbx_seq_one_letter_code
_entity_poly.pdbx_strand_id
1 'polypeptide(L)'
;MDHTQTEQRREEAQFLKLHTEFQQLMQECSDCRRDIDPHWQFCAHCGIRLATHCPGCGNPLPPVGAQSCPRCGLAMPQAAS
;
A
#
# COMPACT_ATOMS: atom_id res chain seq x y z
N MET A 1 -34.34 18.09 22.74
CA MET A 1 -33.36 17.03 23.06
C MET A 1 -32.71 16.62 21.75
N ASP A 2 -31.60 17.27 21.33
CA ASP A 2 -30.78 16.79 20.19
C ASP A 2 -29.35 17.39 20.16
N HIS A 3 -28.84 17.92 21.28
CA HIS A 3 -27.46 18.41 21.31
C HIS A 3 -26.47 17.24 21.33
N THR A 4 -26.83 16.18 22.05
CA THR A 4 -26.02 14.97 22.24
C THR A 4 -25.76 14.22 20.92
N GLN A 5 -26.74 14.14 20.01
CA GLN A 5 -26.58 13.44 18.74
C GLN A 5 -25.67 14.19 17.76
N THR A 6 -25.64 15.52 17.85
CA THR A 6 -24.73 16.35 17.04
C THR A 6 -23.30 16.26 17.56
N GLU A 7 -23.10 16.15 18.88
CA GLU A 7 -21.79 15.94 19.49
C GLU A 7 -21.22 14.55 19.17
N GLN A 8 -22.02 13.49 19.29
CA GLN A 8 -21.61 12.12 18.94
C GLN A 8 -21.13 11.99 17.49
N ARG A 9 -21.86 12.57 16.53
CA ARG A 9 -21.44 12.56 15.11
C ARG A 9 -20.10 13.29 14.87
N ARG A 10 -19.78 14.31 15.68
CA ARG A 10 -18.50 15.03 15.57
C ARG A 10 -17.35 14.20 16.11
N GLU A 11 -17.56 13.51 17.23
CA GLU A 11 -16.56 12.61 17.83
C GLU A 11 -16.25 11.43 16.91
N GLU A 12 -17.27 10.80 16.33
CA GLU A 12 -17.11 9.71 15.34
C GLU A 12 -16.31 10.18 14.11
N ALA A 13 -16.62 11.37 13.58
CA ALA A 13 -15.89 11.95 12.46
C ALA A 13 -14.42 12.26 12.82
N GLN A 14 -14.15 12.75 14.03
CA GLN A 14 -12.79 12.99 14.52
C GLN A 14 -12.01 11.69 14.68
N PHE A 15 -12.62 10.64 15.22
CA PHE A 15 -12.00 9.33 15.35
C PHE A 15 -11.67 8.72 13.99
N LEU A 16 -12.60 8.78 13.03
CA LEU A 16 -12.36 8.28 11.68
C LEU A 16 -11.22 9.04 10.97
N LYS A 17 -11.15 10.36 11.18
CA LYS A 17 -10.07 11.19 10.65
C LYS A 17 -8.71 10.76 11.22
N LEU A 18 -8.61 10.62 12.54
CA LEU A 18 -7.38 10.18 13.22
C LEU A 18 -6.95 8.77 12.78
N HIS A 19 -7.90 7.84 12.65
CA HIS A 19 -7.61 6.48 12.18
C HIS A 19 -7.05 6.50 10.75
N THR A 20 -7.67 7.28 9.86
CA THR A 20 -7.22 7.42 8.47
C THR A 20 -5.82 8.04 8.40
N GLU A 21 -5.56 9.10 9.17
CA GLU A 21 -4.23 9.73 9.23
C GLU A 21 -3.18 8.74 9.76
N PHE A 22 -3.51 7.96 10.79
CA PHE A 22 -2.62 6.94 11.33
C PHE A 22 -2.33 5.82 10.32
N GLN A 23 -3.34 5.35 9.58
CA GLN A 23 -3.17 4.39 8.48
C GLN A 23 -2.33 4.94 7.33
N GLN A 24 -2.41 6.26 7.05
CA GLN A 24 -1.55 6.89 6.05
C GLN A 24 -0.08 6.96 6.50
N LEU A 25 0.17 7.16 7.79
CA LEU A 25 1.50 7.10 8.37
C LEU A 25 2.04 5.66 8.45
N MET A 26 1.19 4.70 8.83
CA MET A 26 1.54 3.29 9.00
C MET A 26 1.20 2.52 7.73
N GLN A 27 2.12 2.54 6.78
CA GLN A 27 2.05 1.62 5.63
C GLN A 27 2.42 0.22 6.14
N GLU A 28 1.46 -0.70 6.16
CA GLU A 28 1.69 -2.11 6.50
C GLU A 28 1.57 -3.00 5.25
N CYS A 29 2.35 -4.07 5.22
CA CYS A 29 2.20 -5.12 4.22
C CYS A 29 0.82 -5.80 4.37
N SER A 30 0.04 -5.88 3.29
CA SER A 30 -1.27 -6.53 3.30
C SER A 30 -1.21 -8.04 3.60
N ASP A 31 -0.07 -8.67 3.35
CA ASP A 31 0.14 -10.11 3.49
C ASP A 31 0.68 -10.48 4.89
N CYS A 32 1.73 -9.80 5.37
CA CYS A 32 2.38 -10.13 6.65
C CYS A 32 2.14 -9.13 7.79
N ARG A 33 1.40 -8.04 7.54
CA ARG A 33 1.03 -7.00 8.53
C ARG A 33 2.21 -6.28 9.21
N ARG A 34 3.42 -6.42 8.66
CA ARG A 34 4.61 -5.69 9.13
C ARG A 34 4.73 -4.36 8.41
N ASP A 35 5.32 -3.36 9.07
CA ASP A 35 5.59 -2.05 8.50
C ASP A 35 6.41 -2.15 7.21
N ILE A 36 6.08 -1.32 6.23
CA ILE A 36 6.77 -1.22 4.96
C ILE A 36 7.20 0.23 4.72
N ASP A 37 8.34 0.41 4.05
CA ASP A 37 8.70 1.71 3.51
C ASP A 37 7.94 1.94 2.19
N PRO A 38 7.36 3.13 1.95
CA PRO A 38 6.62 3.42 0.72
C PRO A 38 7.45 3.32 -0.56
N HIS A 39 8.79 3.34 -0.48
CA HIS A 39 9.68 3.17 -1.63
C HIS A 39 10.07 1.72 -1.90
N TRP A 40 9.66 0.78 -1.03
CA TRP A 40 9.96 -0.63 -1.24
C TRP A 40 9.19 -1.20 -2.42
N GLN A 41 9.91 -1.92 -3.28
CA GLN A 41 9.29 -2.67 -4.38
C GLN A 41 8.73 -4.02 -3.93
N PHE A 42 9.36 -4.61 -2.90
CA PHE A 42 8.99 -5.89 -2.29
C PHE A 42 9.05 -5.75 -0.77
N CYS A 43 8.18 -6.45 -0.06
CA CYS A 43 8.24 -6.50 1.38
C CYS A 43 9.51 -7.20 1.83
N ALA A 44 10.35 -6.54 2.64
CA ALA A 44 11.57 -7.15 3.18
C ALA A 44 11.29 -8.30 4.17
N HIS A 45 10.04 -8.46 4.61
CA HIS A 45 9.64 -9.47 5.59
C HIS A 45 9.06 -10.74 4.98
N CYS A 46 8.20 -10.63 3.95
CA CYS A 46 7.57 -11.79 3.31
C CYS A 46 7.83 -11.91 1.80
N GLY A 47 8.45 -10.90 1.17
CA GLY A 47 8.79 -10.93 -0.25
C GLY A 47 7.63 -10.61 -1.20
N ILE A 48 6.41 -10.32 -0.71
CA ILE A 48 5.32 -9.92 -1.61
C ILE A 48 5.66 -8.62 -2.34
N ARG A 49 5.25 -8.53 -3.60
CA ARG A 49 5.40 -7.31 -4.41
C ARG A 49 4.51 -6.20 -3.85
N LEU A 50 5.11 -5.05 -3.57
CA LEU A 50 4.43 -3.84 -3.08
C LEU A 50 4.25 -2.79 -4.19
N ALA A 51 5.20 -2.70 -5.12
CA ALA A 51 5.13 -1.76 -6.22
C ALA A 51 3.96 -2.07 -7.16
N THR A 52 3.28 -1.02 -7.64
CA THR A 52 2.22 -1.09 -8.65
C THR A 52 2.66 -0.55 -10.01
N HIS A 53 3.78 0.18 -10.06
CA HIS A 53 4.34 0.79 -11.27
C HIS A 53 5.81 0.39 -11.48
N CYS A 54 6.23 0.31 -12.73
CA CYS A 54 7.58 -0.05 -13.14
C CYS A 54 8.57 1.04 -12.69
N PRO A 55 9.64 0.71 -11.95
CA PRO A 55 10.61 1.71 -11.50
C PRO A 55 11.46 2.28 -12.66
N GLY A 56 11.50 1.60 -13.81
CA GLY A 56 12.23 2.08 -14.99
C GLY A 56 11.46 3.08 -15.86
N CYS A 57 10.14 2.93 -15.98
CA CYS A 57 9.35 3.74 -16.92
C CYS A 57 8.03 4.29 -16.37
N GLY A 58 7.72 4.04 -15.10
CA GLY A 58 6.52 4.54 -14.43
C GLY A 58 5.19 3.97 -14.93
N ASN A 59 5.19 3.04 -15.91
CA ASN A 59 3.96 2.40 -16.37
C ASN A 59 3.48 1.33 -15.37
N PRO A 60 2.18 1.01 -15.31
CA PRO A 60 1.67 -0.05 -14.45
C PRO A 60 2.43 -1.37 -14.65
N LEU A 61 2.71 -2.07 -13.55
CA LEU A 61 3.40 -3.36 -13.63
C LEU A 61 2.50 -4.40 -14.31
N PRO A 62 3.09 -5.31 -15.12
CA PRO A 62 2.36 -6.46 -15.64
C PRO A 62 1.93 -7.40 -14.49
N PRO A 63 1.04 -8.37 -14.77
CA PRO A 63 0.69 -9.42 -13.82
C PRO A 63 1.92 -10.14 -13.26
N VAL A 64 1.75 -10.72 -12.07
CA VAL A 64 2.78 -11.54 -11.41
C VAL A 64 3.25 -12.66 -12.35
N GLY A 65 4.56 -12.92 -12.37
CA GLY A 65 5.20 -13.92 -13.24
C GLY A 65 5.82 -13.35 -14.53
N ALA A 66 5.53 -12.10 -14.91
CA ALA A 66 6.25 -11.46 -16.01
C ALA A 66 7.75 -11.31 -15.69
N GLN A 67 8.61 -11.71 -16.63
CA GLN A 67 10.07 -11.66 -16.50
C GLN A 67 10.66 -10.27 -16.77
N SER A 68 9.94 -9.42 -17.50
CA SER A 68 10.36 -8.05 -17.81
C SER A 68 9.17 -7.12 -18.04
N CYS A 69 9.41 -5.81 -17.93
CA CYS A 69 8.42 -4.79 -18.26
C CYS A 69 8.17 -4.75 -19.78
N PRO A 70 6.93 -4.92 -20.26
CA PRO A 70 6.64 -4.92 -21.69
C PRO A 70 6.84 -3.55 -22.36
N ARG A 71 6.93 -2.47 -21.57
CA ARG A 71 7.06 -1.09 -22.08
C ARG A 71 8.51 -0.64 -22.24
N CYS A 72 9.39 -1.04 -21.32
CA CYS A 72 10.78 -0.56 -21.27
C CYS A 72 11.85 -1.66 -21.21
N GLY A 73 11.44 -2.93 -21.08
CA GLY A 73 12.36 -4.06 -21.04
C GLY A 73 13.07 -4.29 -19.69
N LEU A 74 12.79 -3.48 -18.65
CA LEU A 74 13.37 -3.68 -17.32
C LEU A 74 13.06 -5.09 -16.81
N ALA A 75 14.10 -5.84 -16.42
CA ALA A 75 13.95 -7.17 -15.84
C ALA A 75 13.23 -7.12 -14.48
N MET A 76 12.30 -8.06 -14.27
CA MET A 76 11.55 -8.20 -13.03
C MET A 76 12.13 -9.36 -12.22
N PRO A 77 12.27 -9.22 -10.89
CA PRO A 77 12.69 -10.34 -10.06
C PRO A 77 11.62 -11.44 -10.11
N GLN A 78 12.08 -12.67 -10.25
CA GLN A 78 11.21 -13.85 -10.26
C GLN A 78 10.62 -14.04 -8.86
N ALA A 79 9.32 -14.29 -8.78
CA ALA A 79 8.72 -14.74 -7.52
C ALA A 79 9.35 -16.10 -7.18
N ALA A 80 10.07 -16.17 -6.06
CA ALA A 80 10.56 -17.44 -5.55
C ALA A 80 9.35 -18.33 -5.27
N SER A 81 9.37 -19.54 -5.84
CA SER A 81 8.34 -20.58 -5.64
C SER A 81 8.51 -21.27 -4.30
#